data_AF-R1GPM1-F1
#
_entry.id   AF-R1GPM1-F1
#
_cell.length_a   1.000
_cell.length_b   1.000
_cell.length_c   1.000
_cell.angle_alpha   90.00
_cell.angle_beta   90.00
_cell.angle_gamma   90.00
#
_symmetry.space_group_name_H-M   'P 1'
#
loop_
_entity.id
_entity.type
_entity.pdbx_description
1 polymer ?
#
loop_
_entity_poly.entity_id
_entity_poly.type
_entity_poly.pdbx_seq_one_letter_code
_entity_poly.pdbx_strand_id
1 'polypeptide(L)'
;MSMSPEQVSFPPQYISDLLVNLYFDQLHYTFPILFKPYFMRQYHKLVARQPNDRPDPGFLCIFFAVCACASGLLPRGSGGGGGGGGGVAAGGRFPGQEFYEKAWLLYYGSTGQGTIEQVQCLALLAVCSAGWNTLTQSWKFAGQAVRAAQDLGLHSGLRRPAQDEPNELLMAQMGRRVWWSVYGLDRLLSMCLGRPMAVDDDDCDCELPLDMADEHLDLYCRDPSVGCGSSSALAGFLAFSELCKIASRIVKSTRAVQRSQGSRSLKKELQSQTEALDGQLRRWLQNLPDVVKFSPNRSDEDGRLHLTMCIITFILHAASIINLQR
;
A
#
# COMPACT_ATOMS: atom_id res chain seq x y z
N MET A 1 -22.90 -1.87 -18.20
CA MET A 1 -23.11 -0.42 -18.32
C MET A 1 -21.83 0.26 -17.87
N SER A 2 -21.03 0.79 -18.79
CA SER A 2 -19.85 1.60 -18.47
C SER A 2 -20.30 3.05 -18.22
N MET A 3 -20.06 3.60 -17.03
CA MET A 3 -20.24 5.04 -16.82
C MET A 3 -19.14 5.78 -17.60
N SER A 4 -19.52 6.76 -18.41
CA SER A 4 -18.53 7.65 -19.02
C SER A 4 -17.95 8.58 -17.94
N PRO A 5 -16.66 8.97 -18.01
CA PRO A 5 -16.04 9.91 -17.05
C PRO A 5 -16.82 11.23 -16.88
N GLU A 6 -17.55 11.63 -17.92
CA GLU A 6 -18.37 12.85 -17.96
C GLU A 6 -19.65 12.77 -17.11
N GLN A 7 -20.11 11.56 -16.74
CA GLN A 7 -21.34 11.33 -15.99
C GLN A 7 -21.12 11.11 -14.48
N VAL A 8 -19.87 11.17 -14.01
CA VAL A 8 -19.55 10.88 -12.61
C VAL A 8 -19.83 12.12 -11.75
N SER A 9 -20.73 11.99 -10.78
CA SER A 9 -21.00 13.07 -9.82
C SER A 9 -19.83 13.25 -8.84
N PHE A 10 -19.44 14.50 -8.59
CA PHE A 10 -18.38 14.83 -7.64
C PHE A 10 -18.98 15.19 -6.28
N PRO A 11 -18.31 14.83 -5.17
CA PRO A 11 -18.69 15.38 -3.87
C PRO A 11 -18.49 16.90 -3.87
N PRO A 12 -19.20 17.64 -2.98
CA PRO A 12 -18.91 19.06 -2.77
C PRO A 12 -17.42 19.30 -2.51
N GLN A 13 -16.88 20.43 -2.97
CA GLN A 13 -15.45 20.71 -2.87
C GLN A 13 -14.93 20.62 -1.43
N TYR A 14 -15.67 21.16 -0.45
CA TYR A 14 -15.27 21.08 0.95
C TYR A 14 -15.17 19.63 1.48
N ILE A 15 -16.01 18.71 0.98
CA ILE A 15 -15.91 17.28 1.29
C ILE A 15 -14.69 16.67 0.59
N SER A 16 -14.46 17.05 -0.66
CA SER A 16 -13.29 16.60 -1.43
C SER A 16 -11.99 17.00 -0.73
N ASP A 17 -11.88 18.27 -0.33
CA ASP A 17 -10.72 18.83 0.38
C ASP A 17 -10.50 18.10 1.72
N LEU A 18 -11.58 17.89 2.49
CA LEU A 18 -11.51 17.14 3.75
C LEU A 18 -10.98 15.72 3.55
N LEU A 19 -11.54 14.97 2.59
CA LEU A 19 -11.19 13.57 2.37
C LEU A 19 -9.77 13.43 1.80
N VAL A 20 -9.37 14.29 0.87
CA VAL A 20 -8.02 14.30 0.29
C VAL A 20 -6.98 14.59 1.37
N ASN A 21 -7.20 15.62 2.19
CA ASN A 21 -6.28 15.95 3.29
C ASN A 21 -6.21 14.80 4.30
N LEU A 22 -7.36 14.25 4.71
CA LEU A 22 -7.41 13.14 5.66
C LEU A 22 -6.66 11.89 5.16
N TYR A 23 -6.74 11.58 3.87
CA TYR A 23 -5.96 10.49 3.27
C TYR A 23 -4.46 10.71 3.40
N PHE A 24 -3.97 11.89 2.97
CA PHE A 24 -2.54 12.20 3.04
C PHE A 24 -2.05 12.31 4.47
N ASP A 25 -2.93 12.71 5.38
CA ASP A 25 -2.55 12.91 6.76
C ASP A 25 -2.44 11.61 7.55
N GLN A 26 -3.30 10.63 7.28
CA GLN A 26 -3.40 9.42 8.10
C GLN A 26 -3.00 8.13 7.40
N LEU A 27 -3.21 8.02 6.08
CA LEU A 27 -3.04 6.75 5.36
C LEU A 27 -1.73 6.74 4.58
N HIS A 28 -1.41 7.83 3.87
CA HIS A 28 -0.27 7.92 2.95
C HIS A 28 1.07 7.50 3.57
N TYR A 29 1.39 7.92 4.78
CA TYR A 29 2.68 7.55 5.41
C TYR A 29 2.80 6.06 5.74
N THR A 30 1.69 5.35 5.95
CA THR A 30 1.69 3.90 6.17
C THR A 30 1.62 3.11 4.87
N PHE A 31 1.13 3.74 3.81
CA PHE A 31 0.92 3.14 2.50
C PHE A 31 1.20 4.18 1.40
N PRO A 32 2.49 4.51 1.14
CA PRO A 32 2.90 5.63 0.31
C PRO A 32 2.81 5.29 -1.18
N ILE A 33 1.62 4.88 -1.63
CA ILE A 33 1.40 4.43 -3.00
C ILE A 33 1.27 5.60 -3.98
N LEU A 34 0.91 6.77 -3.49
CA LEU A 34 0.80 7.99 -4.29
C LEU A 34 2.07 8.85 -4.12
N PHE A 35 2.18 9.89 -4.93
CA PHE A 35 3.14 10.97 -4.70
C PHE A 35 2.35 12.25 -4.48
N LYS A 36 2.36 12.75 -3.24
CA LYS A 36 1.49 13.83 -2.77
C LYS A 36 1.60 15.10 -3.63
N PRO A 37 2.81 15.62 -3.98
CA PRO A 37 2.93 16.79 -4.84
C PRO A 37 2.27 16.60 -6.21
N TYR A 38 2.44 15.42 -6.84
CA TYR A 38 1.79 15.14 -8.12
C TYR A 38 0.27 15.05 -7.98
N PHE A 39 -0.22 14.29 -6.99
CA PHE A 39 -1.65 14.14 -6.76
C PHE A 39 -2.32 15.50 -6.49
N MET A 40 -1.76 16.32 -5.60
CA MET A 40 -2.33 17.62 -5.25
C MET A 40 -2.36 18.58 -6.45
N ARG A 41 -1.34 18.57 -7.32
CA ARG A 41 -1.37 19.33 -8.58
C ARG A 41 -2.52 18.91 -9.49
N GLN A 42 -2.76 17.61 -9.64
CA GLN A 42 -3.88 17.10 -10.44
C GLN A 42 -5.23 17.39 -9.79
N TYR A 43 -5.32 17.29 -8.46
CA TYR A 43 -6.50 17.63 -7.69
C TYR A 43 -6.88 19.11 -7.86
N HIS A 44 -5.92 20.03 -7.74
CA HIS A 44 -6.18 21.45 -7.96
C HIS A 44 -6.65 21.74 -9.39
N LYS A 45 -6.08 21.08 -10.41
CA LYS A 45 -6.59 21.18 -11.79
C LYS A 45 -8.02 20.67 -11.92
N LEU A 46 -8.35 19.55 -11.26
CA LEU A 46 -9.69 18.97 -11.25
C LEU A 46 -10.72 19.90 -10.60
N VAL A 47 -10.33 20.60 -9.53
CA VAL A 47 -11.19 21.57 -8.82
C VAL A 47 -11.35 22.86 -9.60
N ALA A 48 -10.28 23.36 -10.23
CA ALA A 48 -10.29 24.59 -11.03
C ALA A 48 -10.82 24.40 -12.46
N ARG A 49 -11.34 23.22 -12.80
CA ARG A 49 -11.74 22.85 -14.16
C ARG A 49 -12.90 23.70 -14.67
N GLN A 50 -12.90 23.98 -15.96
CA GLN A 50 -14.05 24.54 -16.65
C GLN A 50 -15.09 23.45 -16.96
N PRO A 51 -16.38 23.80 -17.17
CA PRO A 51 -17.43 22.81 -17.47
C PRO A 51 -17.15 21.93 -18.70
N ASN A 52 -16.36 22.42 -19.66
CA ASN A 52 -15.99 21.70 -20.88
C ASN A 52 -14.71 20.88 -20.75
N ASP A 53 -13.97 21.02 -19.64
CA ASP A 53 -12.72 20.30 -19.43
C ASP A 53 -13.04 18.85 -19.10
N ARG A 54 -12.47 17.94 -19.89
CA ARG A 54 -12.57 16.50 -19.64
C ARG A 54 -11.52 16.09 -18.61
N PRO A 55 -11.93 15.64 -17.42
CA PRO A 55 -10.97 15.17 -16.43
C PRO A 55 -10.29 13.88 -16.90
N ASP A 56 -9.02 13.72 -16.56
CA ASP A 56 -8.26 12.51 -16.86
C ASP A 56 -8.87 11.29 -16.14
N PRO A 57 -9.32 10.25 -16.87
CA PRO A 57 -9.97 9.09 -16.25
C PRO A 57 -9.04 8.31 -15.32
N GLY A 58 -7.73 8.30 -15.58
CA GLY A 58 -6.73 7.68 -14.70
C GLY A 58 -6.67 8.38 -13.35
N PHE A 59 -6.56 9.71 -13.35
CA PHE A 59 -6.58 10.48 -12.12
C PHE A 59 -7.93 10.36 -11.37
N LEU A 60 -9.06 10.35 -12.09
CA LEU A 60 -10.37 10.23 -11.45
C LEU A 60 -10.54 8.92 -10.67
N CYS A 61 -10.05 7.79 -11.18
CA CYS A 61 -10.19 6.52 -10.47
C CYS A 61 -9.40 6.53 -9.15
N ILE A 62 -8.20 7.13 -9.14
CA ILE A 62 -7.43 7.33 -7.91
C ILE A 62 -8.15 8.30 -6.97
N PHE A 63 -8.61 9.45 -7.47
CA PHE A 63 -9.30 10.46 -6.66
C PHE A 63 -10.48 9.84 -5.90
N PHE A 64 -11.33 9.09 -6.57
CA PHE A 64 -12.45 8.42 -5.92
C PHE A 64 -11.98 7.30 -4.97
N ALA A 65 -10.91 6.57 -5.28
CA ALA A 65 -10.36 5.56 -4.37
C ALA A 65 -9.77 6.21 -3.10
N VAL A 66 -9.13 7.38 -3.22
CA VAL A 66 -8.67 8.21 -2.10
C VAL A 66 -9.85 8.64 -1.24
N CYS A 67 -10.91 9.20 -1.84
CA CYS A 67 -12.12 9.58 -1.11
C CYS A 67 -12.77 8.39 -0.39
N ALA A 68 -12.80 7.22 -1.03
CA ALA A 68 -13.34 6.00 -0.43
C ALA A 68 -12.56 5.59 0.82
N CYS A 69 -11.23 5.55 0.73
CA CYS A 69 -10.40 5.11 1.85
C CYS A 69 -10.38 6.14 2.99
N ALA A 70 -10.36 7.44 2.68
CA ALA A 70 -10.49 8.51 3.66
C ALA A 70 -11.84 8.50 4.39
N SER A 71 -12.92 8.11 3.71
CA SER A 71 -14.26 8.06 4.34
C SER A 71 -14.30 7.07 5.52
N GLY A 72 -13.47 6.02 5.49
CA GLY A 72 -13.33 5.06 6.59
C GLY A 72 -12.64 5.62 7.84
N LEU A 73 -11.95 6.77 7.71
CA LEU A 73 -11.18 7.42 8.77
C LEU A 73 -11.97 8.53 9.48
N LEU A 74 -13.12 8.92 8.97
CA LEU A 74 -13.97 9.93 9.60
C LEU A 74 -14.45 9.44 10.98
N PRO A 75 -14.49 10.31 12.01
CA PRO A 75 -15.01 9.95 13.31
C PRO A 75 -16.44 9.41 13.21
N ARG A 76 -16.67 8.21 13.77
CA ARG A 76 -18.04 7.70 13.91
C ARG A 76 -18.73 8.55 14.98
N GLY A 77 -19.75 9.31 14.58
CA GLY A 77 -20.52 10.13 15.51
C GLY A 77 -21.03 9.30 16.69
N SER A 78 -20.90 9.84 17.91
CA SER A 78 -21.28 9.23 19.19
C SER A 78 -22.80 8.92 19.35
N GLY A 79 -23.58 8.91 18.27
CA GLY A 79 -25.05 8.89 18.29
C GLY A 79 -25.71 7.56 17.88
N GLY A 80 -24.98 6.45 17.83
CA GLY A 80 -25.55 5.14 17.49
C GLY A 80 -25.03 4.05 18.42
N GLY A 81 -25.57 3.99 19.63
CA GLY A 81 -25.21 3.01 20.63
C GLY A 81 -25.54 1.57 20.19
N GLY A 82 -24.61 0.67 20.48
CA GLY A 82 -24.89 -0.77 20.63
C GLY A 82 -24.21 -1.68 19.62
N GLY A 83 -23.13 -2.36 20.06
CA GLY A 83 -22.71 -3.62 19.47
C GLY A 83 -21.28 -3.65 18.98
N GLY A 84 -20.37 -4.13 19.82
CA GLY A 84 -19.08 -4.62 19.36
C GLY A 84 -19.26 -5.76 18.34
N GLY A 85 -18.34 -5.81 17.38
CA GLY A 85 -18.20 -6.92 16.44
C GLY A 85 -18.80 -6.66 15.06
N GLY A 86 -17.94 -6.24 14.12
CA GLY A 86 -17.85 -6.79 12.75
C GLY A 86 -19.08 -6.92 11.85
N GLY A 87 -20.24 -6.34 12.19
CA GLY A 87 -21.46 -6.48 11.42
C GLY A 87 -21.85 -5.16 10.75
N VAL A 88 -21.86 -5.16 9.43
CA VAL A 88 -22.60 -4.18 8.62
C VAL A 88 -24.04 -4.23 9.11
N ALA A 89 -24.57 -3.12 9.66
CA ALA A 89 -26.00 -3.04 9.98
C ALA A 89 -26.80 -3.45 8.74
N ALA A 90 -27.89 -4.18 8.91
CA ALA A 90 -28.64 -4.92 7.88
C ALA A 90 -29.23 -4.09 6.69
N GLY A 91 -28.77 -2.86 6.49
CA GLY A 91 -28.97 -2.03 5.30
C GLY A 91 -27.99 -0.85 5.19
N GLY A 92 -26.89 -0.83 5.96
CA GLY A 92 -25.94 0.28 5.99
C GLY A 92 -24.84 0.13 4.94
N ARG A 93 -24.71 1.09 4.02
CA ARG A 93 -23.55 1.15 3.11
C ARG A 93 -22.25 1.29 3.90
N PHE A 94 -21.18 0.71 3.39
CA PHE A 94 -19.86 0.95 3.97
C PHE A 94 -19.47 2.44 3.82
N PRO A 95 -18.70 3.02 4.76
CA PRO A 95 -18.17 4.37 4.60
C PRO A 95 -17.41 4.51 3.28
N GLY A 96 -17.75 5.50 2.47
CA GLY A 96 -17.11 5.75 1.17
C GLY A 96 -17.47 4.76 0.05
N GLN A 97 -18.46 3.88 0.25
CA GLN A 97 -18.84 2.87 -0.74
C GLN A 97 -19.18 3.47 -2.11
N GLU A 98 -19.86 4.61 -2.15
CA GLU A 98 -20.19 5.29 -3.41
C GLU A 98 -18.96 5.77 -4.19
N PHE A 99 -17.90 6.20 -3.49
CA PHE A 99 -16.65 6.60 -4.12
C PHE A 99 -15.87 5.36 -4.59
N TYR A 100 -15.88 4.30 -3.80
CA TYR A 100 -15.28 3.02 -4.18
C TYR A 100 -15.93 2.46 -5.47
N GLU A 101 -17.25 2.50 -5.57
CA GLU A 101 -17.97 2.05 -6.77
C GLU A 101 -17.62 2.90 -8.00
N LYS A 102 -17.51 4.22 -7.85
CA LYS A 102 -17.07 5.13 -8.92
C LYS A 102 -15.64 4.83 -9.37
N ALA A 103 -14.71 4.68 -8.43
CA ALA A 103 -13.32 4.32 -8.73
C ALA A 103 -13.24 2.99 -9.50
N TRP A 104 -14.00 1.99 -9.06
CA TRP A 104 -14.03 0.68 -9.69
C TRP A 104 -14.62 0.70 -11.11
N LEU A 105 -15.70 1.46 -11.31
CA LEU A 105 -16.31 1.65 -12.64
C LEU A 105 -15.37 2.38 -13.60
N LEU A 106 -14.69 3.43 -13.13
CA LEU A 106 -13.69 4.16 -13.93
C LEU A 106 -12.50 3.29 -14.30
N TYR A 107 -12.01 2.48 -13.36
CA TYR A 107 -10.97 1.48 -13.62
C TYR A 107 -11.39 0.52 -14.74
N TYR A 108 -12.59 -0.07 -14.66
CA TYR A 108 -13.10 -0.99 -15.70
C TYR A 108 -13.39 -0.33 -17.04
N GLY A 109 -13.72 0.96 -17.05
CA GLY A 109 -13.97 1.72 -18.28
C GLY A 109 -12.70 2.05 -19.07
N SER A 110 -11.50 1.76 -18.52
CA SER A 110 -10.23 2.05 -19.20
C SER A 110 -9.96 1.10 -20.38
N THR A 111 -9.27 1.60 -21.41
CA THR A 111 -9.06 0.93 -22.72
C THR A 111 -8.03 -0.21 -22.70
N GLY A 112 -7.72 -0.76 -21.53
CA GLY A 112 -6.74 -1.84 -21.36
C GLY A 112 -5.27 -1.42 -21.43
N GLN A 113 -4.97 -0.13 -21.57
CA GLN A 113 -3.60 0.36 -21.44
C GLN A 113 -3.18 0.33 -19.97
N GLY A 114 -2.06 -0.35 -19.66
CA GLY A 114 -1.45 -0.35 -18.34
C GLY A 114 -0.96 1.05 -17.96
N THR A 115 -1.42 1.58 -16.84
CA THR A 115 -1.00 2.88 -16.28
C THR A 115 -0.68 2.74 -14.79
N ILE A 116 0.19 3.60 -14.26
CA ILE A 116 0.51 3.57 -12.83
C ILE A 116 -0.74 3.89 -12.00
N GLU A 117 -1.63 4.72 -12.55
CA GLU A 117 -2.89 5.11 -11.93
C GLU A 117 -3.84 3.91 -11.71
N GLN A 118 -3.88 2.97 -12.66
CA GLN A 118 -4.64 1.72 -12.49
C GLN A 118 -4.09 0.85 -11.36
N VAL A 119 -2.76 0.72 -11.25
CA VAL A 119 -2.12 -0.01 -10.14
C VAL A 119 -2.48 0.63 -8.81
N GLN A 120 -2.34 1.96 -8.73
CA GLN A 120 -2.67 2.76 -7.56
C GLN A 120 -4.15 2.60 -7.18
N CYS A 121 -5.06 2.67 -8.15
CA CYS A 121 -6.49 2.49 -7.93
C CYS A 121 -6.81 1.11 -7.36
N LEU A 122 -6.30 0.02 -7.97
CA LEU A 122 -6.55 -1.35 -7.50
C LEU A 122 -6.06 -1.54 -6.06
N ALA A 123 -4.87 -1.04 -5.75
CA ALA A 123 -4.30 -1.16 -4.42
C ALA A 123 -5.06 -0.32 -3.37
N LEU A 124 -5.55 0.86 -3.73
CA LEU A 124 -6.44 1.64 -2.85
C LEU A 124 -7.78 0.93 -2.64
N LEU A 125 -8.40 0.36 -3.69
CA LEU A 125 -9.60 -0.47 -3.55
C LEU A 125 -9.37 -1.69 -2.64
N ALA A 126 -8.17 -2.28 -2.70
CA ALA A 126 -7.75 -3.34 -1.79
C ALA A 126 -7.69 -2.84 -0.34
N VAL A 127 -7.08 -1.68 -0.07
CA VAL A 127 -7.03 -1.06 1.27
C VAL A 127 -8.43 -0.77 1.80
N CYS A 128 -9.29 -0.16 0.97
CA CYS A 128 -10.68 0.12 1.33
C CYS A 128 -11.44 -1.18 1.68
N SER A 129 -11.30 -2.24 0.85
CA SER A 129 -11.89 -3.56 1.10
C SER A 129 -11.40 -4.18 2.42
N ALA A 130 -10.12 -4.00 2.75
CA ALA A 130 -9.56 -4.46 4.03
C ALA A 130 -10.14 -3.68 5.21
N GLY A 131 -10.31 -2.36 5.09
CA GLY A 131 -10.96 -1.51 6.11
C GLY A 131 -12.41 -1.90 6.40
N TRP A 132 -13.11 -2.49 5.42
CA TRP A 132 -14.45 -3.06 5.58
C TRP A 132 -14.46 -4.52 6.06
N ASN A 133 -13.29 -5.07 6.41
CA ASN A 133 -13.10 -6.47 6.79
C ASN A 133 -13.49 -7.48 5.69
N THR A 134 -13.48 -7.06 4.42
CA THR A 134 -13.72 -7.93 3.26
C THR A 134 -12.40 -8.45 2.68
N LEU A 135 -11.59 -9.08 3.54
CA LEU A 135 -10.19 -9.46 3.23
C LEU A 135 -10.04 -10.32 1.97
N THR A 136 -11.02 -11.18 1.65
CA THR A 136 -11.00 -11.96 0.40
C THR A 136 -11.07 -11.07 -0.84
N GLN A 137 -11.88 -10.00 -0.82
CA GLN A 137 -11.99 -9.05 -1.92
C GLN A 137 -10.72 -8.20 -1.99
N SER A 138 -10.23 -7.74 -0.84
CA SER A 138 -8.95 -7.04 -0.73
C SER A 138 -7.80 -7.84 -1.36
N TRP A 139 -7.70 -9.13 -1.05
CA TRP A 139 -6.68 -10.01 -1.61
C TRP A 139 -6.78 -10.16 -3.14
N LYS A 140 -8.01 -10.21 -3.69
CA LYS A 140 -8.21 -10.24 -5.14
C LYS A 140 -7.68 -8.98 -5.82
N PHE A 141 -7.99 -7.80 -5.28
CA PHE A 141 -7.48 -6.54 -5.82
C PHE A 141 -5.97 -6.41 -5.66
N ALA A 142 -5.40 -6.85 -4.53
CA ALA A 142 -3.96 -6.86 -4.35
C ALA A 142 -3.27 -7.73 -5.42
N GLY A 143 -3.80 -8.93 -5.70
CA GLY A 143 -3.30 -9.78 -6.79
C GLY A 143 -3.44 -9.14 -8.18
N GLN A 144 -4.53 -8.42 -8.44
CA GLN A 144 -4.69 -7.65 -9.69
C GLN A 144 -3.67 -6.50 -9.77
N ALA A 145 -3.46 -5.76 -8.68
CA ALA A 145 -2.49 -4.68 -8.60
C ALA A 145 -1.06 -5.19 -8.85
N VAL A 146 -0.72 -6.37 -8.30
CA VAL A 146 0.56 -7.04 -8.56
C VAL A 146 0.75 -7.28 -10.06
N ARG A 147 -0.25 -7.88 -10.72
CA ARG A 147 -0.16 -8.19 -12.15
C ARG A 147 -0.06 -6.92 -13.00
N ALA A 148 -0.82 -5.88 -12.68
CA ALA A 148 -0.73 -4.59 -13.36
C ALA A 148 0.64 -3.93 -13.14
N ALA A 149 1.20 -3.99 -11.93
CA ALA A 149 2.54 -3.46 -11.64
C ALA A 149 3.65 -4.24 -12.35
N GLN A 150 3.48 -5.55 -12.49
CA GLN A 150 4.39 -6.42 -13.23
C GLN A 150 4.36 -6.11 -14.73
N ASP A 151 3.17 -5.90 -15.31
CA ASP A 151 2.98 -5.51 -16.72
C ASP A 151 3.71 -4.20 -17.06
N LEU A 152 3.71 -3.25 -16.11
CA LEU A 152 4.46 -1.99 -16.21
C LEU A 152 5.97 -2.12 -15.97
N GLY A 153 6.45 -3.30 -15.56
CA GLY A 153 7.85 -3.53 -15.21
C GLY A 153 8.30 -2.93 -13.87
N LEU A 154 7.38 -2.51 -12.99
CA LEU A 154 7.73 -1.84 -11.72
C LEU A 154 8.46 -2.75 -10.72
N HIS A 155 8.31 -4.07 -10.90
CA HIS A 155 9.02 -5.11 -10.16
C HIS A 155 10.50 -5.21 -10.53
N SER A 156 10.90 -4.61 -11.66
CA SER A 156 12.26 -4.75 -12.17
C SER A 156 13.12 -3.50 -12.04
N GLY A 157 14.35 -3.69 -11.55
CA GLY A 157 15.38 -2.67 -11.40
C GLY A 157 16.16 -2.37 -12.69
N LEU A 158 15.88 -3.09 -13.78
CA LEU A 158 16.62 -2.99 -15.05
C LEU A 158 16.50 -1.60 -15.72
N ARG A 159 15.42 -0.86 -15.44
CA ARG A 159 15.32 0.56 -15.81
C ARG A 159 15.97 1.42 -14.74
N ARG A 160 17.30 1.47 -14.74
CA ARG A 160 18.02 2.51 -13.99
C ARG A 160 17.83 3.83 -14.73
N PRO A 161 17.21 4.84 -14.10
CA PRO A 161 17.09 6.16 -14.72
C PRO A 161 18.49 6.69 -15.01
N ALA A 162 18.65 7.42 -16.11
CA ALA A 162 19.87 8.19 -16.30
C ALA A 162 19.95 9.18 -15.12
N GLN A 163 21.08 9.19 -14.40
CA GLN A 163 21.23 10.03 -13.21
C GLN A 163 21.10 11.53 -13.53
N ASP A 164 21.23 11.90 -14.81
CA ASP A 164 21.20 13.27 -15.30
C ASP A 164 19.78 13.77 -15.66
N GLU A 165 18.73 12.94 -15.54
CA GLU A 165 17.35 13.30 -15.87
C GLU A 165 16.44 13.32 -14.62
N PRO A 166 16.22 14.51 -14.00
CA PRO A 166 15.40 14.68 -12.79
C PRO A 166 14.03 14.01 -12.84
N ASN A 167 13.36 14.09 -13.99
CA ASN A 167 12.03 13.52 -14.19
C ASN A 167 12.07 11.99 -14.21
N GLU A 168 13.11 11.38 -14.79
CA GLU A 168 13.25 9.92 -14.81
C GLU A 168 13.50 9.37 -13.41
N LEU A 169 14.35 10.04 -12.61
CA LEU A 169 14.60 9.65 -11.23
C LEU A 169 13.34 9.75 -10.38
N LEU A 170 12.58 10.83 -10.50
CA LEU A 170 11.31 11.00 -9.78
C LEU A 170 10.32 9.90 -10.14
N MET A 171 10.14 9.62 -11.44
CA MET A 171 9.24 8.55 -11.90
C MET A 171 9.69 7.17 -11.42
N ALA A 172 11.00 6.90 -11.39
CA ALA A 172 11.54 5.67 -10.84
C ALA A 172 11.23 5.53 -9.34
N GLN A 173 11.38 6.60 -8.55
CA GLN A 173 11.05 6.59 -7.12
C GLN A 173 9.55 6.42 -6.88
N MET A 174 8.70 7.07 -7.68
CA MET A 174 7.24 6.83 -7.65
C MET A 174 6.91 5.37 -7.96
N GLY A 175 7.53 4.79 -9.00
CA GLY A 175 7.38 3.38 -9.37
C GLY A 175 7.80 2.42 -8.27
N ARG A 176 8.93 2.66 -7.61
CA ARG A 176 9.41 1.86 -6.45
C ARG A 176 8.40 1.89 -5.32
N ARG A 177 7.88 3.08 -4.97
CA ARG A 177 6.87 3.22 -3.91
C ARG A 177 5.58 2.49 -4.24
N VAL A 178 5.12 2.55 -5.49
CA VAL A 178 3.96 1.78 -5.95
C VAL A 178 4.23 0.28 -5.84
N TRP A 179 5.37 -0.18 -6.36
CA TRP A 179 5.76 -1.58 -6.32
C TRP A 179 5.81 -2.12 -4.90
N TRP A 180 6.56 -1.47 -4.00
CA TRP A 180 6.71 -1.94 -2.62
C TRP A 180 5.41 -1.84 -1.80
N SER A 181 4.51 -0.90 -2.14
CA SER A 181 3.17 -0.83 -1.53
C SER A 181 2.33 -2.04 -1.91
N VAL A 182 2.27 -2.35 -3.21
CA VAL A 182 1.54 -3.50 -3.74
C VAL A 182 2.18 -4.82 -3.28
N TYR A 183 3.51 -4.87 -3.25
CA TYR A 183 4.31 -5.98 -2.73
C TYR A 183 3.87 -6.32 -1.31
N GLY A 184 3.92 -5.34 -0.40
CA GLY A 184 3.59 -5.55 1.01
C GLY A 184 2.13 -5.92 1.21
N LEU A 185 1.22 -5.33 0.44
CA LEU A 185 -0.22 -5.63 0.50
C LEU A 185 -0.53 -7.08 0.11
N ASP A 186 0.07 -7.59 -0.97
CA ASP A 186 -0.03 -9.00 -1.38
C ASP A 186 0.43 -9.95 -0.28
N ARG A 187 1.58 -9.66 0.36
CA ARG A 187 2.12 -10.50 1.44
C ARG A 187 1.20 -10.49 2.64
N LEU A 188 0.84 -9.30 3.12
CA LEU A 188 0.01 -9.13 4.30
C LEU A 188 -1.30 -9.92 4.15
N LEU A 189 -2.03 -9.71 3.05
CA LEU A 189 -3.32 -10.36 2.82
C LEU A 189 -3.17 -11.87 2.59
N SER A 190 -2.13 -12.30 1.87
CA SER A 190 -1.86 -13.72 1.64
C SER A 190 -1.51 -14.45 2.93
N MET A 191 -0.76 -13.83 3.83
CA MET A 191 -0.47 -14.37 5.15
C MET A 191 -1.74 -14.44 6.01
N CYS A 192 -2.47 -13.34 6.14
CA CYS A 192 -3.71 -13.29 6.94
C CYS A 192 -4.74 -14.34 6.52
N LEU A 193 -4.82 -14.64 5.22
CA LEU A 193 -5.79 -15.60 4.67
C LEU A 193 -5.21 -17.01 4.47
N GLY A 194 -3.92 -17.22 4.76
CA GLY A 194 -3.24 -18.49 4.48
C GLY A 194 -3.18 -18.85 2.98
N ARG A 195 -3.18 -17.86 2.09
CA ARG A 195 -3.20 -18.01 0.63
C ARG A 195 -1.81 -17.91 -0.01
N PRO A 196 -1.62 -18.35 -1.26
CA PRO A 196 -0.41 -18.07 -2.04
C PRO A 196 -0.25 -16.56 -2.27
N MET A 197 1.00 -16.11 -2.25
CA MET A 197 1.40 -14.76 -2.66
C MET A 197 1.44 -14.70 -4.18
N ALA A 198 1.02 -13.57 -4.77
CA ALA A 198 1.01 -13.38 -6.22
C ALA A 198 2.42 -13.06 -6.77
N VAL A 199 3.26 -12.43 -5.96
CA VAL A 199 4.62 -12.08 -6.34
C VAL A 199 5.58 -13.22 -6.02
N ASP A 200 6.48 -13.52 -6.95
CA ASP A 200 7.67 -14.32 -6.67
C ASP A 200 8.87 -13.41 -6.40
N ASP A 201 9.61 -13.68 -5.34
CA ASP A 201 10.73 -12.83 -4.91
C ASP A 201 11.93 -12.97 -5.86
N ASP A 202 12.05 -14.11 -6.56
CA ASP A 202 13.12 -14.39 -7.52
C ASP A 202 12.95 -13.58 -8.83
N ASP A 203 11.73 -13.15 -9.13
CA ASP A 203 11.43 -12.29 -10.28
C ASP A 203 11.62 -10.79 -9.96
N CYS A 204 11.99 -10.44 -8.71
CA CYS A 204 11.98 -9.06 -8.23
C CYS A 204 13.39 -8.52 -7.98
N ASP A 205 13.84 -7.56 -8.79
CA ASP A 205 15.10 -6.82 -8.61
C ASP A 205 14.88 -5.31 -8.34
N CYS A 206 13.65 -4.88 -8.11
CA CYS A 206 13.33 -3.50 -7.74
C CYS A 206 13.99 -3.09 -6.40
N GLU A 207 14.78 -2.02 -6.43
CA GLU A 207 15.39 -1.43 -5.24
C GLU A 207 14.33 -0.81 -4.32
N LEU A 208 14.62 -0.76 -3.01
CA LEU A 208 13.81 0.03 -2.08
C LEU A 208 13.79 1.51 -2.48
N PRO A 209 12.71 2.25 -2.17
CA PRO A 209 12.67 3.69 -2.39
C PRO A 209 13.60 4.41 -1.42
N LEU A 210 13.96 5.65 -1.77
CA LEU A 210 14.72 6.52 -0.87
C LEU A 210 13.91 6.84 0.39
N ASP A 211 14.57 6.83 1.55
CA ASP A 211 13.98 7.29 2.82
C ASP A 211 13.87 8.82 2.80
N MET A 212 12.78 9.31 2.22
CA MET A 212 12.60 10.74 1.98
C MET A 212 11.11 11.11 1.92
N ALA A 213 10.75 12.22 2.56
CA ALA A 213 9.42 12.81 2.41
C ALA A 213 9.16 13.24 0.95
N ASP A 214 7.89 13.30 0.55
CA ASP A 214 7.51 13.62 -0.83
C ASP A 214 7.98 15.01 -1.26
N GLU A 215 7.93 15.98 -0.34
CA GLU A 215 8.33 17.36 -0.56
C GLU A 215 9.84 17.48 -0.82
N HIS A 216 10.65 16.68 -0.11
CA HIS A 216 12.09 16.63 -0.32
C HIS A 216 12.47 15.84 -1.57
N LEU A 217 11.70 14.81 -1.94
CA LEU A 217 11.97 14.00 -3.12
C LEU A 217 11.91 14.81 -4.41
N ASP A 218 10.92 15.70 -4.55
CA ASP A 218 10.82 16.59 -5.72
C ASP A 218 12.04 17.52 -5.84
N LEU A 219 12.56 18.00 -4.71
CA LEU A 219 13.74 18.88 -4.65
C LEU A 219 15.02 18.10 -4.95
N TYR A 220 15.22 16.94 -4.30
CA TYR A 220 16.39 16.08 -4.49
C TYR A 220 16.55 15.63 -5.93
N CYS A 221 15.45 15.29 -6.60
CA CYS A 221 15.49 14.87 -7.99
C CYS A 221 15.96 16.01 -8.92
N ARG A 222 15.68 17.27 -8.58
CA ARG A 222 16.12 18.45 -9.34
C ARG A 222 17.55 18.86 -9.01
N ASP A 223 17.94 18.72 -7.75
CA ASP A 223 19.26 19.07 -7.25
C ASP A 223 19.71 18.07 -6.17
N PRO A 224 20.54 17.07 -6.53
CA PRO A 224 21.07 16.09 -5.59
C PRO A 224 21.98 16.66 -4.49
N SER A 225 22.43 17.93 -4.62
CA SER A 225 23.23 18.60 -3.60
C SER A 225 22.40 19.07 -2.41
N VAL A 226 21.06 19.16 -2.57
CA VAL A 226 20.09 19.25 -1.48
C VAL A 226 20.14 17.91 -0.75
N GLY A 227 21.09 17.78 0.16
CA GLY A 227 21.34 16.54 0.89
C GLY A 227 20.05 15.99 1.49
N CYS A 228 19.96 14.67 1.57
CA CYS A 228 18.91 14.06 2.35
C CYS A 228 19.13 14.49 3.81
N GLY A 229 18.30 15.41 4.32
CA GLY A 229 18.23 15.63 5.75
C GLY A 229 18.03 14.28 6.46
N SER A 230 18.21 14.21 7.77
CA SER A 230 17.91 13.02 8.57
C SER A 230 16.40 12.70 8.64
N SER A 231 15.71 12.77 7.51
CA SER A 231 14.28 12.55 7.34
C SER A 231 14.06 11.05 7.25
N SER A 232 13.66 10.46 8.38
CA SER A 232 13.24 9.06 8.45
C SER A 232 11.76 8.90 8.08
N ALA A 233 11.30 9.61 7.06
CA ALA A 233 9.88 9.76 6.74
C ALA A 233 9.26 8.46 6.22
N LEU A 234 10.04 7.65 5.50
CA LEU A 234 9.63 6.34 5.00
C LEU A 234 10.28 5.18 5.76
N ALA A 235 11.10 5.44 6.77
CA ALA A 235 11.76 4.41 7.57
C ALA A 235 10.81 3.27 7.99
N GLY A 236 9.58 3.61 8.37
CA GLY A 236 8.57 2.60 8.71
C GLY A 236 8.13 1.75 7.52
N PHE A 237 7.85 2.37 6.38
CA PHE A 237 7.51 1.67 5.14
C PHE A 237 8.66 0.79 4.62
N LEU A 238 9.90 1.27 4.73
CA LEU A 238 11.11 0.52 4.38
C LEU A 238 11.29 -0.69 5.30
N ALA A 239 11.15 -0.48 6.61
CA ALA A 239 11.16 -1.57 7.59
C ALA A 239 10.09 -2.62 7.26
N PHE A 240 8.85 -2.18 7.02
CA PHE A 240 7.75 -3.07 6.63
C PHE A 240 8.04 -3.86 5.35
N SER A 241 8.61 -3.20 4.33
CA SER A 241 9.00 -3.84 3.07
C SER A 241 10.05 -4.95 3.28
N GLU A 242 11.07 -4.68 4.09
CA GLU A 242 12.06 -5.69 4.47
C GLU A 242 11.46 -6.84 5.28
N LEU A 243 10.57 -6.56 6.22
CA LEU A 243 9.83 -7.59 6.94
C LEU A 243 9.04 -8.49 6.00
N CYS A 244 8.35 -7.92 5.00
CA CYS A 244 7.58 -8.69 4.04
C CYS A 244 8.47 -9.67 3.23
N LYS A 245 9.74 -9.34 2.94
CA LYS A 245 10.71 -10.26 2.31
C LYS A 245 11.13 -11.40 3.22
N ILE A 246 11.33 -11.14 4.51
CA ILE A 246 11.68 -12.18 5.47
C ILE A 246 10.46 -13.09 5.70
N ALA A 247 9.28 -12.50 5.88
CA ALA A 247 8.04 -13.21 6.16
C ALA A 247 7.60 -14.11 4.99
N SER A 248 7.74 -13.67 3.74
CA SER A 248 7.43 -14.51 2.56
C SER A 248 8.26 -15.79 2.53
N ARG A 249 9.57 -15.68 2.81
CA ARG A 249 10.50 -16.81 2.87
C ARG A 249 10.17 -17.78 4.00
N ILE A 250 9.83 -17.26 5.18
CA ILE A 250 9.38 -18.09 6.31
C ILE A 250 8.12 -18.87 5.92
N VAL A 251 7.11 -18.20 5.37
CA VAL A 251 5.85 -18.83 4.96
C VAL A 251 6.07 -19.88 3.87
N LYS A 252 6.91 -19.60 2.86
CA LYS A 252 7.27 -20.56 1.81
C LYS A 252 7.99 -21.79 2.41
N SER A 253 8.99 -21.58 3.27
CA SER A 253 9.73 -22.65 3.96
C SER A 253 8.82 -23.52 4.82
N THR A 254 8.01 -22.93 5.70
CA THR A 254 7.07 -23.66 6.56
C THR A 254 6.08 -24.49 5.74
N ARG A 255 5.57 -23.96 4.62
CA ARG A 255 4.68 -24.71 3.71
C ARG A 255 5.41 -25.87 3.02
N ALA A 256 6.67 -25.69 2.63
CA ALA A 256 7.49 -26.76 2.08
C ALA A 256 7.73 -27.89 3.11
N VAL A 257 8.02 -27.55 4.37
CA VAL A 257 8.17 -28.52 5.48
C VAL A 257 6.89 -29.33 5.67
N GLN A 258 5.73 -28.68 5.64
CA GLN A 258 4.44 -29.34 5.80
C GLN A 258 4.13 -30.32 4.67
N ARG A 259 4.58 -30.02 3.43
CA ARG A 259 4.36 -30.86 2.26
C ARG A 259 5.35 -32.02 2.13
N SER A 260 6.53 -31.94 2.73
CA SER A 260 7.63 -32.91 2.56
C SER A 260 7.43 -34.23 3.33
N GLN A 261 6.20 -34.71 3.51
CA GLN A 261 5.91 -35.95 4.23
C GLN A 261 6.68 -37.12 3.61
N GLY A 262 7.76 -37.58 4.27
CA GLY A 262 8.51 -38.78 3.88
C GLY A 262 10.03 -38.66 3.90
N SER A 263 10.61 -37.48 3.63
CA SER A 263 12.08 -37.31 3.58
C SER A 263 12.63 -36.62 4.82
N ARG A 264 13.32 -37.39 5.69
CA ARG A 264 13.95 -36.85 6.91
C ARG A 264 15.07 -35.86 6.61
N SER A 265 15.84 -36.07 5.52
CA SER A 265 16.94 -35.16 5.14
C SER A 265 16.40 -33.82 4.66
N LEU A 266 15.38 -33.82 3.80
CA LEU A 266 14.72 -32.61 3.32
C LEU A 266 14.06 -31.85 4.48
N LYS A 267 13.42 -32.56 5.42
CA LYS A 267 12.84 -31.94 6.61
C LYS A 267 13.89 -31.25 7.48
N LYS A 268 15.07 -31.87 7.67
CA LYS A 268 16.18 -31.26 8.42
C LYS A 268 16.72 -30.01 7.73
N GLU A 269 16.89 -30.07 6.41
CA GLU A 269 17.36 -28.92 5.61
C GLU A 269 16.39 -27.74 5.73
N LEU A 270 15.10 -27.98 5.49
CA LEU A 270 14.06 -26.94 5.59
C LEU A 270 13.91 -26.40 7.03
N GLN A 271 14.12 -27.23 8.05
CA GLN A 271 14.15 -26.79 9.44
C GLN A 271 15.33 -25.84 9.70
N SER A 272 16.53 -26.18 9.22
CA SER A 272 17.71 -25.32 9.32
C SER A 272 17.51 -23.99 8.60
N GLN A 273 16.88 -24.00 7.41
CA GLN A 273 16.51 -22.79 6.69
C GLN A 273 15.53 -21.92 7.50
N THR A 274 14.57 -22.55 8.16
CA THR A 274 13.59 -21.85 9.02
C THR A 274 14.27 -21.20 10.23
N GLU A 275 15.21 -21.89 10.88
CA GLU A 275 16.02 -21.34 11.98
C GLU A 275 16.91 -20.18 11.52
N ALA A 276 17.52 -20.29 10.33
CA ALA A 276 18.30 -19.21 9.75
C ALA A 276 17.44 -17.97 9.45
N LEU A 277 16.19 -18.16 8.98
CA LEU A 277 15.23 -17.09 8.75
C LEU A 277 14.74 -16.46 10.06
N ASP A 278 14.51 -17.25 11.12
CA ASP A 278 14.21 -16.71 12.46
C ASP A 278 15.36 -15.84 12.99
N GLY A 279 16.60 -16.30 12.80
CA GLY A 279 17.79 -15.51 13.13
C GLY A 279 17.92 -14.22 12.30
N GLN A 280 17.52 -14.23 11.02
CA GLN A 280 17.43 -13.00 10.21
C GLN A 280 16.35 -12.05 10.74
N LEU A 281 15.18 -12.58 11.09
CA LEU A 281 14.07 -11.80 11.63
C LEU A 281 14.43 -11.12 12.95
N ARG A 282 15.10 -11.84 13.87
CA ARG A 282 15.59 -11.28 15.14
C ARG A 282 16.62 -10.18 14.93
N ARG A 283 17.58 -10.39 14.02
CA ARG A 283 18.58 -9.36 13.68
C ARG A 283 17.94 -8.12 13.06
N TRP A 284 17.00 -8.31 12.15
CA TRP A 284 16.23 -7.22 11.56
C TRP A 284 15.49 -6.43 12.66
N LEU A 285 14.81 -7.10 13.59
CA LEU A 285 14.12 -6.47 14.71
C LEU A 285 15.06 -5.66 15.61
N GLN A 286 16.25 -6.21 15.91
CA GLN A 286 17.28 -5.53 16.70
C GLN A 286 17.83 -4.28 16.00
N ASN A 287 17.94 -4.32 14.68
CA ASN A 287 18.50 -3.24 13.86
C ASN A 287 17.48 -2.20 13.41
N LEU A 288 16.19 -2.34 13.77
CA LEU A 288 15.18 -1.35 13.42
C LEU A 288 15.55 0.04 13.96
N PRO A 289 15.34 1.10 13.17
CA PRO A 289 15.50 2.48 13.64
C PRO A 289 14.60 2.78 14.84
N ASP A 290 15.06 3.61 15.77
CA ASP A 290 14.29 3.97 16.97
C ASP A 290 12.96 4.66 16.64
N VAL A 291 12.94 5.46 15.58
CA VAL A 291 11.70 6.07 15.05
C VAL A 291 10.65 5.02 14.68
N VAL A 292 11.09 3.85 14.19
CA VAL A 292 10.21 2.72 13.94
C VAL A 292 9.93 2.02 15.26
N LYS A 293 10.93 1.56 16.03
CA LYS A 293 10.72 0.80 17.27
C LYS A 293 9.73 1.44 18.25
N PHE A 294 9.78 2.76 18.38
CA PHE A 294 8.94 3.53 19.30
C PHE A 294 7.78 4.24 18.58
N SER A 295 7.51 3.91 17.31
CA SER A 295 6.45 4.51 16.51
C SER A 295 5.05 4.47 17.18
N PRO A 296 4.64 3.41 17.92
CA PRO A 296 3.34 3.38 18.60
C PRO A 296 3.22 4.42 19.72
N ASN A 297 4.36 4.92 20.23
CA ASN A 297 4.44 5.91 21.30
C ASN A 297 4.78 7.31 20.77
N ARG A 298 5.09 7.44 19.47
CA ARG A 298 5.39 8.72 18.84
C ARG A 298 4.11 9.27 18.22
N SER A 299 3.57 10.30 18.86
CA SER A 299 2.70 11.27 18.21
C SER A 299 3.57 12.27 17.46
N ASP A 300 3.28 12.51 16.18
CA ASP A 300 3.87 13.64 15.45
C ASP A 300 3.43 14.98 16.09
N GLU A 301 3.99 16.13 15.67
CA GLU A 301 3.60 17.46 16.19
C GLU A 301 2.07 17.72 16.10
N ASP A 302 1.40 17.03 15.17
CA ASP A 302 -0.05 17.05 14.95
C ASP A 302 -0.84 15.96 15.72
N GLY A 303 -0.21 15.22 16.63
CA GLY A 303 -0.88 14.17 17.41
C GLY A 303 -1.07 12.82 16.70
N ARG A 304 -0.41 12.60 15.54
CA ARG A 304 -0.59 11.40 14.71
C ARG A 304 0.26 10.23 15.21
N LEU A 305 -0.34 9.07 15.46
CA LEU A 305 0.38 7.87 15.88
C LEU A 305 1.00 7.15 14.67
N HIS A 306 2.31 6.94 14.68
CA HIS A 306 2.96 6.10 13.67
C HIS A 306 2.70 4.61 13.96
N LEU A 307 1.73 4.00 13.27
CA LEU A 307 1.34 2.60 13.51
C LEU A 307 2.26 1.57 12.85
N THR A 308 3.42 1.95 12.35
CA THR A 308 4.33 1.04 11.64
C THR A 308 4.69 -0.18 12.48
N MET A 309 5.09 -0.01 13.74
CA MET A 309 5.35 -1.16 14.62
C MET A 309 4.11 -1.97 14.93
N CYS A 310 2.92 -1.36 14.97
CA CYS A 310 1.68 -2.11 15.15
C CYS A 310 1.43 -3.04 13.96
N ILE A 311 1.68 -2.56 12.74
CA ILE A 311 1.57 -3.35 11.51
C ILE A 311 2.64 -4.45 11.47
N ILE A 312 3.90 -4.12 11.78
CA ILE A 312 5.01 -5.07 11.91
C ILE A 312 4.67 -6.16 12.94
N THR A 313 4.21 -5.76 14.12
CA THR A 313 3.84 -6.67 15.22
C THR A 313 2.65 -7.54 14.83
N PHE A 314 1.66 -6.98 14.14
CA PHE A 314 0.54 -7.75 13.59
C PHE A 314 1.01 -8.81 12.58
N ILE A 315 1.93 -8.47 11.66
CA ILE A 315 2.51 -9.46 10.74
C ILE A 315 3.28 -10.53 11.50
N LEU A 316 4.11 -10.12 12.47
CA LEU A 316 4.88 -11.05 13.30
C LEU A 316 3.95 -12.02 14.04
N HIS A 317 2.86 -11.51 14.62
CA HIS A 317 1.84 -12.34 15.27
C HIS A 317 1.08 -13.20 14.27
N ALA A 318 0.69 -12.70 13.10
CA ALA A 318 0.01 -13.49 12.08
C ALA A 318 0.93 -14.63 11.58
N ALA A 319 2.20 -14.34 11.30
CA ALA A 319 3.21 -15.34 10.93
C ALA A 319 3.46 -16.33 12.08
N SER A 320 3.48 -15.87 13.33
CA SER A 320 3.66 -16.70 14.52
C SER A 320 2.44 -17.59 14.80
N ILE A 321 1.21 -17.10 14.63
CA ILE A 321 -0.03 -17.87 14.76
C ILE A 321 -0.09 -18.95 13.67
N ILE A 322 0.34 -18.64 12.45
CA ILE A 322 0.49 -19.64 11.38
C ILE A 322 1.52 -20.71 11.76
N ASN A 323 2.56 -20.36 12.52
CA ASN A 323 3.55 -21.30 13.05
C ASN A 323 3.08 -22.04 14.32
N LEU A 324 2.12 -21.51 15.08
CA LEU A 324 1.65 -22.06 16.37
C LEU A 324 0.34 -22.86 16.27
N GLN A 325 -0.49 -22.66 15.25
CA GLN A 325 -1.74 -23.40 15.05
C GLN A 325 -1.61 -24.62 14.12
N ARG A 326 -0.40 -25.16 13.94
CA ARG A 326 -0.18 -26.44 13.23
C ARG A 326 0.92 -27.27 13.85
#